data_AF-A0A6M2AF21-F1
#
_entry.id   AF-A0A6M2AF21-F1
#
_cell.length_a   1.000
_cell.length_b   1.000
_cell.length_c   1.000
_cell.angle_alpha   90.00
_cell.angle_beta   90.00
_cell.angle_gamma   90.00
#
_symmetry.space_group_name_H-M   'P 1'
#
loop_
_entity.id
_entity.type
_entity.pdbx_description
1 polymer ?
#
loop_
_entity_poly.entity_id
_entity_poly.type
_entity_poly.pdbx_seq_one_letter_code
_entity_poly.pdbx_strand_id
1 'polypeptide(L)'
;ISSFQNIYLATIIKIDSNPSIAPNLPKKQGSVMFLKTSSLIDFESIFSNDQKFLLICYGDMKTIYVHNKKDPNLDFLKQFGYNFSDTLKDKFHPLVF
;
A
#
# COMPACT_ATOMS: atom_id res chain seq x y z
N ILE A 1 -6.64 -10.21 -1.83
CA ILE A 1 -7.73 -9.56 -1.05
C ILE A 1 -7.03 -8.76 0.04
N SER A 2 -7.26 -7.45 0.07
CA SER A 2 -6.68 -6.53 1.04
C SER A 2 -7.42 -6.63 2.39
N SER A 3 -6.76 -6.30 3.50
CA SER A 3 -7.40 -6.10 4.81
C SER A 3 -8.11 -4.77 4.93
N PHE A 4 -8.22 -4.03 3.82
CA PHE A 4 -8.90 -2.76 3.71
C PHE A 4 -9.86 -2.76 2.52
N GLN A 5 -11.11 -2.38 2.76
CA GLN A 5 -12.10 -2.10 1.74
C GLN A 5 -12.11 -0.61 1.39
N ASN A 6 -12.33 -0.28 0.11
CA ASN A 6 -12.34 1.08 -0.45
C ASN A 6 -10.96 1.76 -0.59
N ILE A 7 -9.87 0.98 -0.69
CA ILE A 7 -8.62 1.48 -1.25
C ILE A 7 -8.78 1.63 -2.77
N TYR A 8 -8.52 2.82 -3.30
CA TYR A 8 -8.72 3.12 -4.73
C TYR A 8 -7.42 3.41 -5.48
N LEU A 9 -6.41 3.90 -4.76
CA LEU A 9 -5.14 4.31 -5.34
C LEU A 9 -3.99 3.80 -4.47
N ALA A 10 -2.90 3.41 -5.10
CA ALA A 10 -1.63 3.22 -4.45
C ALA A 10 -0.56 4.02 -5.19
N THR A 11 0.45 4.44 -4.45
CA THR A 11 1.62 5.12 -4.98
C THR A 11 2.85 4.31 -4.65
N ILE A 12 3.66 4.04 -5.67
CA ILE A 12 4.97 3.41 -5.52
C ILE A 12 6.03 4.48 -5.76
N ILE A 13 6.91 4.66 -4.77
CA ILE A 13 8.01 5.61 -4.80
C ILE A 13 9.32 4.83 -4.77
N LYS A 14 10.22 5.10 -5.72
CA LYS A 14 11.58 4.56 -5.67
C LYS A 14 12.40 5.35 -4.65
N ILE A 15 12.89 4.70 -3.60
CA ILE A 15 13.56 5.40 -2.48
C ILE A 15 15.08 5.23 -2.46
N ASP A 16 15.62 4.21 -3.13
CA ASP A 16 17.07 4.05 -3.30
C ASP A 16 17.55 4.51 -4.68
N SER A 17 18.88 4.56 -4.83
CA SER A 17 19.59 4.93 -6.06
C SER A 17 19.92 3.76 -6.99
N ASN A 18 19.63 2.51 -6.61
CA ASN A 18 19.90 1.32 -7.41
C ASN A 18 19.01 1.32 -8.66
N PRO A 19 19.57 1.15 -9.87
CA PRO A 19 18.82 1.22 -11.11
C PRO A 19 17.74 0.14 -11.17
N SER A 20 16.54 0.52 -11.60
CA SER A 20 15.44 -0.44 -11.74
C SER A 20 15.43 -1.17 -13.07
N ILE A 21 15.45 -2.50 -12.97
CA ILE A 21 15.34 -3.43 -14.10
C ILE A 21 13.88 -3.86 -14.29
N ALA A 22 13.05 -3.74 -13.25
CA ALA A 22 11.65 -4.12 -13.30
C ALA A 22 10.89 -3.28 -14.35
N PRO A 23 10.22 -3.94 -15.33
CA PRO A 23 9.38 -3.24 -16.28
C PRO A 23 8.21 -2.59 -15.54
N ASN A 24 7.85 -1.38 -15.95
CA ASN A 24 6.70 -0.63 -15.39
C ASN A 24 6.84 -0.20 -13.92
N LEU A 25 8.05 -0.14 -13.35
CA LEU A 25 8.29 0.50 -12.06
C LEU A 25 9.12 1.78 -12.19
N PRO A 26 9.03 2.71 -11.21
CA PRO A 26 9.86 3.91 -11.22
C PRO A 26 11.36 3.56 -11.22
N LYS A 27 12.12 4.16 -12.14
CA LYS A 27 13.52 3.80 -12.38
C LYS A 27 14.55 4.64 -11.64
N LYS A 28 14.21 5.90 -11.33
CA LYS A 28 15.10 6.85 -10.66
C LYS A 28 14.61 7.08 -9.23
N GLN A 29 15.54 7.28 -8.30
CA GLN A 29 15.21 7.70 -6.95
C GLN A 29 14.29 8.93 -6.96
N GLY A 30 13.29 8.94 -6.08
CA GLY A 30 12.28 9.99 -6.00
C GLY A 30 11.22 9.94 -7.11
N SER A 31 11.35 9.05 -8.11
CA SER A 31 10.31 8.87 -9.10
C SER A 31 9.11 8.13 -8.51
N VAL A 32 7.93 8.53 -8.98
CA VAL A 32 6.64 8.14 -8.44
C VAL A 32 5.79 7.52 -9.53
N MET A 33 5.07 6.46 -9.18
CA MET A 33 4.03 5.86 -10.03
C MET A 33 2.72 5.76 -9.25
N PHE A 34 1.63 6.19 -9.89
CA PHE A 34 0.27 6.09 -9.38
C PHE A 34 -0.44 4.90 -10.00
N LEU A 35 -1.09 4.10 -9.17
CA LEU A 35 -1.64 2.80 -9.55
C LEU A 35 -3.05 2.67 -9.02
N LYS A 36 -4.00 2.29 -9.88
CA LYS A 36 -5.32 1.90 -9.40
C LYS A 36 -5.19 0.57 -8.66
N THR A 37 -6.01 0.34 -7.64
CA THR A 37 -5.99 -0.96 -6.92
C THR A 37 -6.37 -2.16 -7.78
N SER A 38 -7.00 -1.93 -8.94
CA SER A 38 -7.27 -2.95 -9.95
C SER A 38 -6.11 -3.20 -10.92
N SER A 39 -5.02 -2.44 -10.84
CA SER A 39 -3.86 -2.62 -11.70
C SER A 39 -3.10 -3.89 -11.33
N LEU A 40 -2.73 -4.68 -12.34
CA LEU A 40 -1.87 -5.84 -12.16
C LEU A 40 -0.42 -5.36 -12.05
N ILE A 41 0.17 -5.54 -10.87
CA ILE A 41 1.58 -5.24 -10.61
C ILE A 41 2.25 -6.55 -10.20
N ASP A 42 3.36 -6.84 -10.87
CA ASP A 42 4.24 -7.93 -10.49
C ASP A 42 5.16 -7.48 -9.35
N PHE A 43 4.71 -7.69 -8.11
CA PHE A 43 5.52 -7.43 -6.92
C PHE A 43 6.67 -8.43 -6.76
N GLU A 44 6.65 -9.61 -7.41
CA GLU A 44 7.74 -10.59 -7.30
C GLU A 44 9.03 -10.06 -7.94
N SER A 45 8.89 -9.28 -9.03
CA SER A 45 10.01 -8.58 -9.66
C SER A 45 10.73 -7.59 -8.75
N ILE A 46 10.03 -7.05 -7.74
CA ILE A 46 10.60 -6.13 -6.74
C ILE A 46 11.50 -6.89 -5.76
N PHE A 47 11.05 -8.04 -5.26
CA PHE A 47 11.77 -8.80 -4.24
C PHE A 47 13.01 -9.53 -4.78
N SER A 48 13.09 -9.70 -6.10
CA SER A 48 14.18 -10.43 -6.77
C SER A 48 15.50 -9.63 -6.84
N ASN A 49 15.49 -8.35 -6.51
CA ASN A 49 16.64 -7.45 -6.59
C ASN A 49 16.83 -6.69 -5.26
N ASP A 50 18.04 -6.20 -4.99
CA ASP A 50 18.30 -5.29 -3.84
C ASP A 50 17.74 -3.89 -4.13
N GLN A 51 16.43 -3.80 -4.23
CA GLN A 51 15.68 -2.59 -4.51
C GLN A 51 14.66 -2.33 -3.42
N LYS A 52 14.49 -1.05 -3.13
CA LYS A 52 13.65 -0.50 -2.09
C LYS A 52 12.69 0.49 -2.73
N PHE A 53 11.42 0.23 -2.45
CA PHE A 53 10.32 1.07 -2.84
C PHE A 53 9.48 1.34 -1.59
N LEU A 54 8.84 2.52 -1.57
CA LEU A 54 7.81 2.83 -0.60
C LEU A 54 6.45 2.69 -1.29
N LEU A 55 5.56 1.89 -0.69
CA LEU A 55 4.18 1.74 -1.11
C LEU A 55 3.27 2.51 -0.16
N ILE A 56 2.48 3.43 -0.70
CA ILE A 56 1.48 4.20 0.05
C ILE A 56 0.11 3.90 -0.56
N CYS A 57 -0.84 3.46 0.26
CA CYS A 57 -2.21 3.19 -0.18
C CYS A 57 -3.14 4.34 0.25
N TYR A 58 -4.02 4.75 -0.66
CA TYR A 58 -5.02 5.78 -0.46
C TYR A 58 -6.40 5.16 -0.59
N GLY A 59 -7.21 5.35 0.44
CA GLY A 59 -8.58 4.90 0.50
C GLY A 59 -9.53 6.05 0.75
N ASP A 60 -10.82 5.80 0.55
CA ASP A 60 -11.83 6.81 0.80
C ASP A 60 -11.99 7.07 2.31
N MET A 61 -12.70 8.14 2.65
CA MET A 61 -13.07 8.49 4.04
C MET A 61 -13.82 7.38 4.78
N LYS A 62 -14.35 6.39 4.05
CA LYS A 62 -15.14 5.28 4.55
C LYS A 62 -14.37 3.97 4.41
N THR A 63 -13.04 4.02 4.38
CA THR A 63 -12.20 2.83 4.27
C THR A 63 -12.39 2.00 5.52
N ILE A 64 -12.72 0.72 5.33
CA ILE A 64 -13.06 -0.19 6.42
C ILE A 64 -11.95 -1.23 6.59
N TYR A 65 -11.55 -1.46 7.84
CA TYR A 65 -10.67 -2.55 8.20
C TYR A 65 -11.45 -3.88 8.20
N VAL A 66 -11.05 -4.84 7.37
CA VAL A 66 -11.78 -6.10 7.17
C VAL A 66 -10.95 -7.30 7.61
N HIS A 67 -11.66 -8.33 8.07
CA HIS A 67 -11.03 -9.58 8.49
C HIS A 67 -10.54 -10.38 7.28
N ASN A 68 -9.22 -10.50 7.14
CA ASN A 68 -8.56 -11.20 6.03
C ASN A 68 -7.55 -12.24 6.54
N LYS A 69 -7.96 -13.50 6.63
CA LYS A 69 -7.12 -14.60 7.14
C LYS A 69 -5.80 -14.83 6.37
N LYS A 70 -5.63 -14.23 5.19
CA LYS A 70 -4.41 -14.31 4.38
C LYS A 70 -3.42 -13.19 4.68
N ASP A 71 -3.80 -12.20 5.47
CA ASP A 71 -2.90 -11.13 5.88
C ASP A 71 -2.00 -11.61 7.02
N PRO A 72 -0.66 -11.63 6.86
CA PRO A 72 0.25 -11.97 7.94
C PRO A 72 0.14 -11.00 9.13
N ASN A 73 -0.35 -9.79 8.91
CA ASN A 73 -0.56 -8.75 9.91
C ASN A 73 -2.04 -8.61 10.31
N LEU A 74 -2.83 -9.68 10.18
CA LEU A 74 -4.29 -9.70 10.35
C LEU A 74 -4.80 -8.87 11.53
N ASP A 75 -4.17 -8.96 12.71
CA ASP A 75 -4.63 -8.31 13.95
C ASP A 75 -3.84 -7.03 14.30
N PHE A 76 -2.94 -6.57 13.42
CA PHE A 76 -2.02 -5.47 13.73
C PHE A 76 -2.74 -4.18 14.16
N LEU A 77 -3.90 -3.85 13.56
CA LEU A 77 -4.60 -2.62 13.92
C LEU A 77 -5.35 -2.69 15.26
N LYS A 78 -5.57 -3.88 15.84
CA LYS A 78 -6.20 -4.00 17.16
C LYS A 78 -5.40 -3.31 18.26
N GLN A 79 -4.08 -3.23 18.13
CA GLN A 79 -3.24 -2.50 19.09
C GLN A 79 -3.52 -0.99 19.12
N PHE A 80 -4.12 -0.44 18.07
CA PHE A 80 -4.55 0.96 17.98
C PHE A 80 -6.04 1.14 18.33
N GLY A 81 -6.69 0.10 18.88
CA GLY A 81 -8.10 0.13 19.29
C GLY A 81 -9.08 0.06 18.12
N TYR A 82 -8.71 -0.63 17.04
CA TYR A 82 -9.63 -0.99 15.96
C TYR A 82 -10.23 -2.38 16.17
N ASN A 83 -11.49 -2.52 15.79
CA ASN A 83 -12.14 -3.79 15.52
C ASN A 83 -12.33 -3.98 14.01
N PHE A 84 -12.53 -5.22 13.57
CA PHE A 84 -12.96 -5.44 12.19
C PHE A 84 -14.31 -4.75 11.96
N SER A 85 -14.48 -4.24 10.74
CA SER A 85 -15.58 -3.37 10.30
C SER A 85 -15.49 -1.91 10.75
N ASP A 86 -14.48 -1.52 11.54
CA ASP A 86 -14.26 -0.11 11.87
C ASP A 86 -13.77 0.67 10.65
N THR A 87 -14.23 1.92 10.53
CA THR A 87 -13.66 2.90 9.60
C THR A 87 -12.30 3.38 10.10
N LEU A 88 -11.36 3.58 9.17
CA LEU A 88 -10.06 4.16 9.47
C LEU A 88 -10.20 5.59 10.04
N LYS A 89 -9.60 5.82 11.21
CA LYS A 89 -9.67 7.09 11.95
C LYS A 89 -8.54 8.02 11.49
N ASP A 90 -8.87 9.30 11.27
CA ASP A 90 -7.93 10.35 10.84
C ASP A 90 -6.66 10.43 11.70
N LYS A 91 -6.79 10.20 13.01
CA LYS A 91 -5.66 10.14 13.96
C LYS A 91 -4.48 9.26 13.50
N PHE A 92 -4.77 8.16 12.82
CA PHE A 92 -3.76 7.21 12.33
C PHE A 92 -3.66 7.15 10.80
N HIS A 93 -4.64 7.72 10.11
CA HIS A 93 -4.79 7.68 8.65
C HIS A 93 -5.17 9.08 8.16
N PRO A 94 -4.19 10.00 8.08
CA PRO A 94 -4.46 11.41 7.87
C PRO A 94 -5.11 11.68 6.50
N LEU A 95 -6.00 12.66 6.46
CA LEU A 95 -6.60 13.14 5.22
C LEU A 95 -5.55 13.83 4.34
N VAL A 96 -5.64 13.57 3.03
CA VAL A 96 -4.81 14.20 2.00
C VAL A 96 -5.73 14.98 1.06
N PHE A 97 -5.42 16.26 0.85
CA PHE A 97 -6.17 17.20 0.01
C PHE A 97 -5.43 17.49 -1.30
#